data_AF-A0A7X5SC17-F1
#
_entry.id   AF-A0A7X5SC17-F1
#
_cell.length_a   1.000
_cell.length_b   1.000
_cell.length_c   1.000
_cell.angle_alpha   90.00
_cell.angle_beta   90.00
_cell.angle_gamma   90.00
#
_symmetry.space_group_name_H-M   'P 1'
#
loop_
_entity.id
_entity.type
_entity.pdbx_description
1 polymer ?
#
loop_
_entity_poly.entity_id
_entity_poly.type
_entity_poly.pdbx_seq_one_letter_code
_entity_poly.pdbx_strand_id
1 'polypeptide(L)'
;LRRYIATARDKGATPILITPAARLLYDFGALLDTHGRYTLAMQQLAAQEHVGLIDLNASSSDWIRALGEQAAMPYFLFVPEQGKADGTHFSRAGAT
;
A
#
# COMPACT_ATOMS: atom_id res chain seq x y z
N LEU A 1 -2.41 12.29 -10.24
CA LEU A 1 -1.01 11.82 -10.42
C LEU A 1 -0.28 12.54 -11.56
N ARG A 2 -0.79 12.59 -12.80
CA ARG A 2 -0.14 13.33 -13.93
C ARG A 2 0.33 14.74 -13.60
N ARG A 3 -0.54 15.55 -12.97
CA ARG A 3 -0.18 16.90 -12.51
C ARG A 3 1.07 16.91 -11.62
N TYR A 4 1.18 15.98 -10.68
CA TYR A 4 2.32 15.91 -9.76
C TYR A 4 3.59 15.39 -10.44
N ILE A 5 3.46 14.46 -11.39
CA ILE A 5 4.57 14.00 -12.24
C ILE A 5 5.13 15.19 -13.04
N ALA A 6 4.26 15.97 -13.69
CA ALA A 6 4.65 17.15 -14.43
C ALA A 6 5.33 18.18 -13.52
N THR A 7 4.73 18.51 -12.37
CA THR A 7 5.32 19.44 -11.41
C THR A 7 6.70 18.99 -10.90
N ALA A 8 6.91 17.69 -10.65
CA ALA A 8 8.21 17.17 -10.24
C ALA A 8 9.26 17.37 -11.35
N ARG A 9 8.90 17.04 -12.60
CA ARG A 9 9.77 17.23 -13.78
C ARG A 9 10.11 18.70 -13.99
N ASP A 10 9.12 19.59 -13.91
CA ASP A 10 9.30 21.03 -14.07
C ASP A 10 10.26 21.62 -13.02
N LYS A 11 10.41 20.95 -11.88
CA LYS A 11 11.34 21.31 -10.80
C LYS A 11 12.66 20.52 -10.83
N GLY A 12 12.92 19.74 -11.89
CA GLY A 12 14.14 18.94 -12.04
C GLY A 12 14.22 17.71 -11.13
N ALA A 13 13.11 17.31 -10.49
CA ALA A 13 13.04 16.11 -9.67
C ALA A 13 12.72 14.86 -10.51
N THR A 14 13.12 13.69 -10.02
CA THR A 14 12.78 12.39 -10.62
C THR A 14 11.51 11.83 -9.95
N PRO A 15 10.35 11.83 -10.62
CA PRO A 15 9.13 11.27 -10.05
C PRO A 15 9.19 9.73 -10.00
N ILE A 16 8.80 9.18 -8.86
CA ILE A 16 8.57 7.74 -8.65
C ILE A 16 7.19 7.57 -8.03
N LEU A 17 6.34 6.74 -8.63
CA LEU A 17 5.05 6.38 -8.05
C LEU A 17 5.21 5.23 -7.06
N ILE A 18 4.44 5.26 -5.98
CA ILE A 18 4.39 4.18 -4.99
C ILE A 18 2.92 3.79 -4.82
N THR A 19 2.56 2.54 -5.10
CA THR A 19 1.20 2.06 -4.89
C THR A 19 0.86 2.05 -3.39
N PRO A 20 -0.42 2.19 -2.98
CA PRO A 20 -0.78 2.06 -1.57
C PRO A 20 -0.40 0.68 -1.02
N ALA A 21 0.09 0.63 0.23
CA ALA A 21 0.29 -0.64 0.92
C ALA A 21 -1.04 -1.42 1.04
N ALA A 22 -0.94 -2.74 1.16
CA ALA A 22 -2.07 -3.61 1.42
C ALA A 22 -2.69 -3.31 2.79
N ARG A 23 -4.01 -3.41 2.88
CA ARG A 23 -4.72 -3.38 4.17
C ARG A 23 -4.72 -4.76 4.77
N LEU A 24 -4.64 -4.86 6.10
CA LEU A 24 -4.94 -6.10 6.79
C LEU A 24 -6.46 -6.29 6.86
N LEU A 25 -7.01 -6.85 5.78
CA LEU A 25 -8.41 -7.23 5.70
C LEU A 25 -8.51 -8.64 5.15
N TYR A 26 -8.90 -9.57 5.99
CA TYR A 26 -9.17 -10.95 5.59
C TYR A 26 -10.67 -11.18 5.46
N ASP A 27 -11.04 -12.02 4.50
CA ASP A 27 -12.38 -12.57 4.37
C ASP A 27 -12.27 -14.04 3.96
N PHE A 28 -13.08 -14.90 4.57
CA PHE A 28 -13.03 -16.36 4.40
C PHE A 28 -11.61 -16.97 4.38
N GLY A 29 -10.71 -16.46 5.21
CA GLY A 29 -9.33 -16.96 5.36
C GLY A 29 -8.34 -16.46 4.30
N ALA A 30 -8.72 -15.49 3.45
CA ALA A 30 -7.85 -14.90 2.44
C ALA A 30 -7.72 -13.39 2.61
N LEU A 31 -6.50 -12.88 2.40
CA LEU A 31 -6.24 -11.44 2.32
C LEU A 31 -6.94 -10.84 1.09
N LEU A 32 -7.79 -9.84 1.30
CA LEU A 32 -8.50 -9.15 0.24
C LEU A 32 -7.63 -8.05 -0.41
N ASP A 33 -7.65 -7.99 -1.74
CA ASP A 33 -7.13 -6.83 -2.46
C ASP A 33 -8.18 -5.72 -2.49
N THR A 34 -7.99 -4.72 -1.63
CA THR A 34 -8.88 -3.55 -1.53
C THR A 34 -8.50 -2.41 -2.49
N HIS A 35 -7.38 -2.51 -3.20
CA HIS A 35 -6.82 -1.41 -4.00
C HIS A 35 -6.60 -1.77 -5.49
N GLY A 36 -6.91 -2.99 -5.94
CA GLY A 36 -6.55 -3.51 -7.26
C GLY A 36 -6.79 -2.60 -8.46
N ARG A 37 -7.95 -1.94 -8.55
CA ARG A 37 -8.21 -0.99 -9.65
C ARG A 37 -7.31 0.24 -9.60
N TYR A 38 -7.00 0.71 -8.39
CA TYR A 38 -6.14 1.87 -8.19
C TYR A 38 -4.68 1.54 -8.46
N THR A 39 -4.19 0.38 -7.99
CA THR A 39 -2.82 -0.09 -8.25
C THR A 39 -2.58 -0.33 -9.74
N LEU A 40 -3.54 -0.96 -10.43
CA LEU A 40 -3.49 -1.14 -11.89
C LEU A 40 -3.43 0.20 -12.63
N ALA A 41 -4.26 1.17 -12.25
CA ALA A 41 -4.23 2.50 -12.86
C ALA A 41 -2.89 3.23 -12.64
N MET A 42 -2.26 3.05 -11.47
CA MET A 42 -0.93 3.59 -11.19
C MET A 42 0.16 2.92 -12.02
N GLN A 43 0.13 1.60 -12.19
CA GLN A 43 1.05 0.85 -13.04
C GLN A 43 0.94 1.29 -14.51
N GLN A 44 -0.29 1.39 -15.03
CA GLN A 44 -0.55 1.87 -16.39
C GLN A 44 -0.04 3.31 -16.56
N LEU A 45 -0.28 4.18 -15.58
CA LEU A 45 0.21 5.55 -15.63
C LEU A 45 1.73 5.61 -15.59
N ALA A 46 2.39 4.79 -14.76
CA ALA A 46 3.85 4.76 -14.67
C ALA A 46 4.48 4.39 -16.02
N ALA A 47 3.91 3.39 -16.70
CA ALA A 47 4.33 2.98 -18.04
C ALA A 47 4.09 4.08 -19.09
N GLN A 48 2.89 4.68 -19.09
CA GLN A 48 2.52 5.75 -20.03
C GLN A 48 3.40 7.00 -19.89
N GLU A 49 3.70 7.37 -18.65
CA GLU A 49 4.50 8.56 -18.36
C GLU A 49 5.99 8.25 -18.35
N HIS A 50 6.43 7.00 -18.50
CA HIS A 50 7.83 6.59 -18.36
C HIS A 50 8.46 7.04 -17.03
N VAL A 51 7.80 6.74 -15.91
CA VAL A 51 8.30 7.01 -14.56
C VAL A 51 8.51 5.73 -13.77
N GLY A 52 9.40 5.77 -12.78
CA GLY A 52 9.61 4.63 -11.88
C GLY A 52 8.35 4.32 -11.07
N LEU A 53 8.17 3.05 -10.71
CA LEU A 53 7.12 2.60 -9.81
C LEU A 53 7.65 1.59 -8.80
N ILE A 54 7.30 1.79 -7.53
CA ILE A 54 7.48 0.82 -6.45
C ILE A 54 6.11 0.21 -6.15
N ASP A 55 5.97 -1.08 -6.44
CA ASP A 55 4.73 -1.82 -6.16
C ASP A 55 4.71 -2.29 -4.69
N LEU A 56 4.48 -1.32 -3.81
CA LEU A 56 4.36 -1.58 -2.37
C LEU A 56 3.11 -2.40 -2.05
N ASN A 57 2.08 -2.38 -2.92
CA ASN A 57 0.87 -3.16 -2.68
C ASN A 57 1.15 -4.66 -2.83
N ALA A 58 1.82 -5.05 -3.91
CA ALA A 58 2.22 -6.43 -4.14
C ALA A 58 3.16 -6.93 -3.03
N SER A 59 4.23 -6.19 -2.74
CA SER A 59 5.23 -6.62 -1.75
C SER A 59 4.67 -6.70 -0.33
N SER A 60 3.84 -5.75 0.09
CA SER A 60 3.19 -5.82 1.40
C SER A 60 2.12 -6.91 1.45
N SER A 61 1.38 -7.16 0.37
CA SER A 61 0.42 -8.28 0.31
C SER A 61 1.12 -9.62 0.50
N ASP A 62 2.24 -9.83 -0.18
CA ASP A 62 3.01 -11.08 -0.07
C ASP A 62 3.58 -11.28 1.32
N TRP A 63 4.08 -10.21 1.93
CA TRP A 63 4.55 -10.23 3.32
C TRP A 63 3.41 -10.55 4.31
N ILE A 64 2.24 -9.93 4.17
CA ILE A 64 1.06 -10.21 5.02
C ILE A 64 0.61 -11.66 4.83
N ARG A 65 0.58 -12.18 3.60
CA ARG A 65 0.22 -13.58 3.33
C ARG A 65 1.21 -14.56 3.94
N ALA A 66 2.51 -14.24 3.92
CA ALA A 66 3.54 -15.06 4.52
C ALA A 66 3.43 -15.12 6.05
N LEU A 67 3.02 -14.02 6.69
CA LEU A 67 2.77 -13.98 8.14
C LEU A 67 1.43 -14.59 8.56
N GLY A 68 0.39 -14.38 7.75
CA GLY A 68 -0.99 -14.65 8.12
C GLY A 68 -1.63 -13.52 8.95
N GLU A 69 -2.97 -13.53 9.03
CA GLU A 69 -3.76 -12.45 9.62
C GLU A 69 -3.33 -12.06 11.03
N GLN A 70 -3.33 -13.03 11.95
CA GLN A 70 -3.08 -12.80 13.38
C GLN A 70 -1.65 -12.29 13.64
N ALA A 71 -0.66 -12.82 12.94
CA ALA A 71 0.74 -12.40 13.09
C ALA A 71 1.01 -11.03 12.46
N ALA A 72 0.20 -10.61 11.48
CA ALA A 72 0.29 -9.29 10.88
C ALA A 72 -0.40 -8.20 11.73
N MET A 73 -1.40 -8.53 12.56
CA MET A 73 -2.15 -7.55 13.36
C MET A 73 -1.29 -6.57 14.18
N PRO A 74 -0.19 -6.96 14.85
CA PRO A 74 0.65 -6.04 15.62
C PRO A 74 1.28 -4.91 14.79
N TYR A 75 1.35 -5.06 13.48
CA TYR A 75 1.90 -4.06 12.56
C TYR A 75 0.84 -3.03 12.10
N PHE A 76 -0.43 -3.23 12.48
CA PHE A 76 -1.55 -2.35 12.17
C PHE A 76 -2.19 -1.81 13.47
N LEU A 77 -3.11 -0.85 13.35
CA LEU A 77 -3.79 -0.21 14.49
C LEU A 77 -4.95 -1.06 15.04
N PHE A 78 -4.60 -2.21 15.60
CA PHE A 78 -5.51 -3.00 16.44
C PHE A 78 -5.23 -2.68 17.91
N VAL A 79 -6.10 -1.85 18.51
CA VAL A 79 -5.97 -1.36 19.88
C VAL A 79 -7.29 -1.63 20.62
N PRO A 80 -7.49 -2.86 21.13
CA PRO A 80 -8.76 -3.29 21.73
C PRO A 80 -9.20 -2.42 22.91
N GLU A 81 -8.27 -1.94 23.73
CA GLU A 81 -8.56 -1.05 24.87
C GLU A 81 -9.14 0.31 24.45
N GLN A 82 -8.96 0.70 23.18
CA GLN A 82 -9.56 1.90 22.59
C GLN A 82 -10.72 1.56 21.64
N GLY A 83 -11.13 0.28 21.56
CA GLY A 83 -12.15 -0.18 20.62
C GLY A 83 -11.76 -0.02 19.15
N LYS A 84 -10.46 -0.02 18.83
CA LYS A 84 -9.97 0.17 17.46
C LYS A 84 -9.55 -1.15 16.83
N ALA A 85 -10.11 -1.45 15.67
CA ALA A 85 -9.72 -2.55 14.80
C ALA A 85 -9.51 -2.00 13.39
N ASP A 86 -8.29 -1.53 13.11
CA ASP A 86 -7.97 -0.78 11.90
C ASP A 86 -6.80 -1.43 11.16
N GLY A 87 -7.13 -2.19 10.12
CA GLY A 87 -6.17 -2.79 9.19
C GLY A 87 -5.67 -1.84 8.10
N THR A 88 -5.99 -0.55 8.15
CA THR A 88 -5.54 0.45 7.16
C THR A 88 -4.33 1.22 7.64
N HIS A 89 -4.31 1.61 8.92
CA HIS A 89 -3.23 2.38 9.49
C HIS A 89 -2.20 1.48 10.19
N PHE A 90 -0.92 1.78 10.00
CA PHE A 90 0.16 1.04 10.66
C PHE A 90 0.29 1.42 12.13
N SER A 91 0.70 0.45 12.95
CA SER A 91 1.28 0.71 14.27
C SER A 91 2.68 1.29 14.11
N ARG A 92 3.32 1.67 15.22
CA ARG A 92 4.73 2.05 15.21
C ARG A 92 5.60 0.94 14.61
N ALA A 93 5.33 -0.32 14.93
CA ALA A 93 6.10 -1.46 14.43
C ALA A 93 5.92 -1.70 12.93
N GLY A 94 4.73 -1.38 12.37
CA GLY A 94 4.49 -1.47 10.93
C GLY A 94 5.07 -0.31 10.11
N ALA A 95 5.43 0.79 10.77
CA ALA A 95 5.91 2.01 10.12
C ALA A 95 7.44 2.21 10.20
N THR A 96 8.18 1.26 10.77
CA THR A 96 9.64 1.31 10.96
C THR A 96 10.30 0.05 10.44
#